data_AF-A0A952FLN2-F1
#
_entry.id   AF-A0A952FLN2-F1
#
_cell.length_a   1.000
_cell.length_b   1.000
_cell.length_c   1.000
_cell.angle_alpha   90.00
_cell.angle_beta   90.00
_cell.angle_gamma   90.00
#
_symmetry.space_group_name_H-M   'P 1'
#
loop_
_entity.id
_entity.type
_entity.pdbx_description
1 polymer ?
#
loop_
_entity_poly.entity_id
_entity_poly.type
_entity_poly.pdbx_seq_one_letter_code
_entity_poly.pdbx_strand_id
1 'polypeptide(L)'
;MSRTDQDPMAAWRGRYRTALGLKRVLRRSGGMQEMLAAGMRSIGALQIDPAEAVAGDIGMILAISPSGDVEPSAAIRGQLGWLAKLGDGLWRAPSAMAAWRLP
;
A
#
# COMPACT_ATOMS: atom_id res chain seq x y z
N MET A 1 6.54 -6.50 -22.41
CA MET A 1 5.48 -7.00 -21.51
C MET A 1 4.89 -5.77 -20.82
N SER A 2 3.64 -5.41 -21.12
CA SER A 2 3.00 -4.23 -20.53
C SER A 2 2.75 -4.54 -19.05
N ARG A 3 3.63 -3.98 -18.20
CA ARG A 3 3.35 -3.75 -16.79
C ARG A 3 2.20 -2.75 -16.82
N THR A 4 0.98 -3.22 -16.59
CA THR A 4 -0.29 -2.48 -16.78
C THR A 4 -0.12 -0.97 -16.58
N ASP A 5 -0.36 -0.16 -17.63
CA ASP A 5 -0.38 1.33 -17.58
C ASP A 5 -1.56 1.87 -16.72
N GLN A 6 -2.10 1.03 -15.84
CA GLN A 6 -3.24 1.31 -15.00
C GLN A 6 -2.74 1.72 -13.62
N ASP A 7 -3.03 2.95 -13.23
CA ASP A 7 -2.80 3.43 -11.88
C ASP A 7 -3.94 2.95 -10.96
N PRO A 8 -3.70 1.99 -10.04
CA PRO A 8 -4.72 1.45 -9.13
C PRO A 8 -5.29 2.52 -8.19
N MET A 9 -4.60 3.65 -8.06
CA MET A 9 -4.98 4.77 -7.21
C MET A 9 -5.59 5.95 -7.98
N ALA A 10 -5.76 5.83 -9.30
CA ALA A 10 -6.29 6.91 -10.15
C ALA A 10 -7.62 7.48 -9.63
N ALA A 11 -8.55 6.60 -9.23
CA ALA A 11 -9.86 7.00 -8.72
C ALA A 11 -9.81 7.85 -7.44
N TRP A 12 -8.71 7.77 -6.68
CA TRP A 12 -8.53 8.47 -5.41
C TRP A 12 -7.75 9.78 -5.54
N ARG A 13 -7.06 9.99 -6.67
CA ARG A 13 -6.32 11.24 -6.92
C ARG A 13 -7.26 12.43 -6.92
N GLY A 14 -6.83 13.52 -6.29
CA GLY A 14 -7.59 14.78 -6.22
C GLY A 14 -8.83 14.75 -5.31
N ARG A 15 -9.17 13.64 -4.66
CA ARG A 15 -10.34 13.55 -3.75
C ARG A 15 -10.17 14.22 -2.40
N TYR A 16 -8.94 14.61 -2.05
CA TYR A 16 -8.63 15.32 -0.83
C TYR A 16 -7.53 16.37 -1.09
N ARG A 17 -7.57 17.46 -0.33
CA ARG A 17 -6.58 18.54 -0.35
C ARG A 17 -5.94 18.81 1.01
N THR A 18 -6.42 18.12 2.05
CA THR A 18 -5.99 18.30 3.44
C THR A 18 -5.85 16.95 4.12
N ALA A 19 -5.03 16.87 5.17
CA ALA A 19 -4.87 15.66 5.97
C ALA A 19 -6.21 15.20 6.58
N LEU A 20 -7.06 16.14 7.03
CA LEU A 20 -8.39 15.82 7.53
C LEU A 20 -9.31 15.26 6.42
N GLY A 21 -9.20 15.79 5.20
CA GLY A 21 -9.90 15.28 4.02
C GLY A 21 -9.49 13.83 3.72
N LEU A 22 -8.18 13.55 3.74
CA LEU A 22 -7.65 12.18 3.57
C LEU A 22 -8.21 11.24 4.64
N LYS A 23 -8.16 11.62 5.93
CA LYS A 23 -8.71 10.80 7.03
C LYS A 23 -10.19 10.46 6.81
N ARG A 24 -10.99 11.40 6.30
CA ARG A 24 -12.41 11.16 5.97
C ARG A 24 -12.58 10.21 4.79
N VAL A 25 -11.75 10.33 3.75
CA VAL A 25 -11.76 9.42 2.59
C VAL A 25 -11.42 8.01 3.06
N LEU A 26 -10.31 7.83 3.77
CA LEU A 26 -9.89 6.54 4.30
C LEU A 26 -10.98 5.89 5.15
N ARG A 27 -11.59 6.65 6.08
CA ARG A 27 -12.68 6.14 6.91
C ARG A 27 -13.88 5.65 6.10
N ARG A 28 -14.25 6.35 5.02
CA ARG A 28 -15.36 5.94 4.14
C ARG A 28 -15.02 4.70 3.31
N SER A 29 -13.74 4.47 3.03
CA SER A 29 -13.26 3.32 2.26
C SER A 29 -13.05 2.07 3.11
N GLY A 30 -13.25 2.14 4.43
CA GLY A 30 -12.97 1.05 5.37
C GLY A 30 -11.58 1.10 6.01
N GLY A 31 -10.69 1.93 5.48
CA GLY A 31 -9.30 2.05 5.94
C GLY A 31 -8.32 2.09 4.78
N MET A 32 -7.02 2.17 5.11
CA MET A 32 -5.94 2.12 4.12
C MET A 32 -5.87 0.73 3.46
N GLN A 33 -6.10 -0.33 4.23
CA GLN A 33 -6.08 -1.71 3.77
C GLN A 33 -7.11 -1.97 2.68
N GLU A 34 -8.36 -1.62 2.96
CA GLU A 34 -9.50 -1.84 2.09
C GLU A 34 -9.37 -0.98 0.83
N MET A 35 -8.90 0.27 0.97
CA MET A 35 -8.62 1.14 -0.16
C MET A 35 -7.53 0.55 -1.08
N LEU A 36 -6.42 0.07 -0.52
CA LEU A 36 -5.35 -0.54 -1.30
C LEU A 36 -5.82 -1.84 -1.97
N ALA A 37 -6.52 -2.70 -1.23
CA ALA A 37 -7.07 -3.95 -1.75
C ALA A 37 -8.05 -3.71 -2.92
N ALA A 38 -8.89 -2.69 -2.81
CA ALA A 38 -9.79 -2.29 -3.89
C ALA A 38 -9.01 -1.79 -5.13
N GLY A 39 -7.97 -0.98 -4.92
CA GLY A 39 -7.08 -0.54 -6.01
C GLY A 39 -6.37 -1.71 -6.69
N MET A 40 -5.79 -2.63 -5.93
CA MET A 40 -5.14 -3.84 -6.44
C MET A 40 -6.11 -4.71 -7.24
N ARG A 41 -7.33 -4.93 -6.74
CA ARG A 41 -8.37 -5.67 -7.46
C ARG A 41 -8.75 -5.00 -8.78
N SER A 42 -8.79 -3.66 -8.82
CA SER A 42 -9.17 -2.91 -10.03
C SER A 42 -8.20 -3.09 -11.20
N ILE A 43 -6.94 -3.43 -10.92
CA ILE A 43 -5.90 -3.69 -11.92
C ILE A 43 -5.61 -5.18 -12.12
N GLY A 44 -6.46 -6.07 -11.56
CA GLY A 44 -6.32 -7.52 -11.69
C GLY A 44 -5.19 -8.13 -10.85
N ALA A 45 -4.65 -7.43 -9.86
CA ALA A 45 -3.62 -7.98 -8.99
C ALA A 45 -4.21 -9.08 -8.08
N LEU A 46 -3.45 -10.16 -7.92
CA LEU A 46 -3.84 -11.32 -7.12
C LEU A 46 -3.35 -11.13 -5.69
N GLN A 47 -4.24 -11.32 -4.72
CA GLN A 47 -3.84 -11.39 -3.33
C GLN A 47 -3.06 -12.70 -3.09
N ILE A 48 -1.92 -12.60 -2.42
CA ILE A 48 -1.02 -13.73 -2.12
C ILE A 48 -0.73 -13.78 -0.61
N ASP A 49 -0.21 -14.92 -0.14
CA ASP A 49 0.40 -14.99 1.18
C ASP A 49 1.67 -14.09 1.21
N PRO A 50 1.79 -13.14 2.15
CA PRO A 50 3.01 -12.35 2.32
C PRO A 50 4.30 -13.15 2.47
N ALA A 51 4.23 -14.40 2.95
CA ALA A 51 5.38 -15.30 3.05
C ALA A 51 5.90 -15.77 1.68
N GLU A 52 5.04 -15.80 0.66
CA GLU A 52 5.36 -16.19 -0.72
C GLU A 52 5.72 -14.99 -1.61
N ALA A 53 5.77 -13.79 -1.02
CA ALA A 53 6.06 -12.57 -1.76
C ALA A 53 7.51 -12.52 -2.26
N VAL A 54 7.66 -12.15 -3.53
CA VAL A 54 8.95 -11.97 -4.20
C VAL A 54 9.22 -10.49 -4.43
N ALA A 55 10.47 -10.16 -4.78
CA ALA A 55 10.86 -8.79 -5.04
C ALA A 55 9.95 -8.14 -6.12
N GLY A 56 9.37 -6.99 -5.81
CA GLY A 56 8.44 -6.25 -6.66
C GLY A 56 6.97 -6.44 -6.31
N ASP A 57 6.60 -7.42 -5.49
CA ASP A 57 5.23 -7.56 -4.99
C ASP A 57 4.84 -6.37 -4.11
N ILE A 58 3.57 -6.00 -4.16
CA ILE A 58 3.00 -4.89 -3.40
C ILE A 58 2.47 -5.46 -2.10
N GLY A 59 2.63 -4.75 -0.99
CA GLY A 59 2.09 -5.18 0.27
C GLY A 59 1.72 -4.03 1.16
N MET A 60 1.34 -4.37 2.37
CA MET A 60 1.03 -3.41 3.40
C MET A 60 1.67 -3.85 4.71
N ILE A 61 2.29 -2.90 5.37
CA ILE A 61 3.03 -3.10 6.61
C ILE A 61 2.42 -2.23 7.70
N LEU A 62 2.70 -2.56 8.96
CA LEU A 62 2.60 -1.58 10.04
C LEU A 62 3.90 -0.79 10.10
N ALA A 63 3.80 0.52 10.13
CA ALA A 63 4.94 1.38 10.32
C ALA A 63 4.65 2.49 11.33
N ILE A 64 5.72 3.02 11.92
CA ILE A 64 5.62 4.16 12.82
C ILE A 64 5.57 5.42 11.94
N SER A 65 4.44 6.12 12.00
CA SER A 65 4.24 7.41 11.33
C SER A 65 5.16 8.48 11.94
N PRO A 66 5.36 9.63 11.27
CA PRO A 66 6.12 10.74 11.84
C PRO A 66 5.57 11.28 13.17
N SER A 67 4.29 11.05 13.49
CA SER A 67 3.71 11.41 14.80
C SER A 67 4.01 10.40 15.91
N GLY A 68 4.62 9.26 15.60
CA GLY A 68 4.89 8.17 16.55
C GLY A 68 3.79 7.10 16.59
N ASP A 69 2.69 7.27 15.86
CA ASP A 69 1.59 6.31 15.83
C ASP A 69 1.90 5.13 14.90
N VAL A 70 1.46 3.92 15.28
CA VAL A 70 1.55 2.74 14.41
C VAL A 70 0.39 2.75 13.42
N GLU A 71 0.70 2.90 12.13
CA GLU A 71 -0.29 3.02 11.06
C GLU A 71 0.02 2.06 9.89
N PRO A 72 -1.02 1.57 9.18
CA PRO A 72 -0.80 0.82 7.95
C PRO A 72 -0.18 1.69 6.86
N SER A 73 0.84 1.17 6.18
CA SER A 73 1.48 1.81 5.03
C SER A 73 1.62 0.84 3.88
N ALA A 74 1.39 1.33 2.66
CA ALA A 74 1.73 0.60 1.45
C ALA A 74 3.25 0.40 1.37
N ALA A 75 3.67 -0.76 0.90
CA ALA A 75 5.05 -1.16 0.78
C ALA A 75 5.29 -1.97 -0.50
N ILE A 76 6.56 -2.09 -0.90
CA ILE A 76 6.99 -2.99 -1.97
C ILE A 76 7.97 -3.99 -1.37
N ARG A 77 7.86 -5.26 -1.73
CA ARG A 77 8.82 -6.29 -1.35
C ARG A 77 10.15 -6.01 -2.05
N GLY A 78 11.19 -5.70 -1.27
CA GLY A 78 12.57 -5.68 -1.72
C GLY A 78 13.28 -7.01 -1.43
N GLN A 79 14.56 -7.10 -1.79
CA GLN A 79 15.37 -8.30 -1.51
C GLN A 79 15.59 -8.57 -0.02
N LEU A 80 15.59 -7.50 0.81
CA LEU A 80 15.93 -7.57 2.24
C LEU A 80 14.75 -7.30 3.18
N GLY A 81 13.53 -7.19 2.64
CA GLY A 81 12.33 -6.89 3.43
C GLY A 81 11.32 -6.03 2.68
N TRP A 82 10.27 -5.61 3.37
CA TRP A 82 9.23 -4.73 2.85
C TRP A 82 9.63 -3.28 3.01
N LEU A 83 9.56 -2.49 1.94
CA LEU A 83 10.01 -1.10 1.90
C LEU A 83 8.84 -0.16 1.70
N ALA A 84 8.70 0.83 2.58
CA ALA A 84 7.70 1.89 2.48
C ALA A 84 8.36 3.27 2.50
N LYS A 85 7.86 4.21 1.70
CA LYS A 85 8.24 5.62 1.79
C LYS A 85 7.46 6.27 2.92
N LEU A 86 8.15 6.75 3.96
CA LEU A 86 7.54 7.46 5.09
C LEU A 86 8.31 8.75 5.36
N GLY A 87 7.60 9.87 5.47
CA GLY A 87 8.24 11.19 5.61
C GLY A 87 9.31 11.39 4.54
N ASP A 88 10.54 11.72 4.96
CA ASP A 88 11.70 11.91 4.07
C ASP A 88 12.53 10.63 3.86
N GLY A 89 12.23 9.54 4.57
CA GLY A 89 13.00 8.30 4.53
C GLY A 89 12.32 7.11 3.84
N LEU A 90 13.02 5.98 3.90
CA LEU A 90 12.53 4.63 3.60
C LEU A 90 12.47 3.83 4.90
N TRP A 91 11.34 3.21 5.16
CA TRP A 91 11.13 2.30 6.28
C TRP A 91 11.20 0.86 5.81
N ARG A 92 11.81 -0.02 6.61
CA ARG A 92 11.90 -1.45 6.35
C ARG A 92 11.16 -2.24 7.42
N ALA A 93 10.27 -3.13 6.99
CA ALA A 93 9.61 -4.10 7.86
C ALA A 93 9.95 -5.55 7.46
N PRO A 94 10.06 -6.48 8.43
CA PRO A 94 10.35 -7.88 8.14
C PRO A 94 9.15 -8.61 7.52
N SER A 95 7.93 -8.20 7.87
CA SER A 95 6.67 -8.82 7.44
C SER A 95 5.69 -7.79 6.89
N ALA A 96 4.71 -8.28 6.14
CA ALA A 96 3.55 -7.53 5.68
C ALA A 96 2.27 -8.23 6.18
N MET A 97 1.24 -7.45 6.42
CA MET A 97 -0.10 -7.94 6.82
C MET A 97 -0.94 -8.40 5.62
N ALA A 98 -0.61 -7.93 4.43
CA ALA A 98 -1.25 -8.32 3.18
C ALA A 98 -0.27 -8.10 2.01
N ALA A 99 -0.40 -8.90 0.95
CA ALA A 99 0.43 -8.82 -0.24
C ALA A 99 -0.38 -9.10 -1.51
N TRP A 100 0.06 -8.50 -2.61
CA TRP A 100 -0.52 -8.63 -3.94
C TRP A 100 0.57 -8.74 -5.00
N ARG A 101 0.32 -9.59 -5.99
CA ARG A 101 1.16 -9.77 -7.18
C ARG A 101 0.43 -9.22 -8.40
N LEU A 102 1.14 -8.44 -9.19
CA LEU A 102 0.64 -8.00 -10.50
C LEU A 102 0.57 -9.22 -11.45
N PRO A 103 -0.42 -9.28 -12.35
CA PRO A 103 -0.57 -10.37 -13.30
C PRO A 103 0.60 -10.49 -14.28
#